data_AF-A0AAV0PCP7-F1
#
_entry.id   AF-A0AAV0PCP7-F1
#
_cell.length_a   1.000
_cell.length_b   1.000
_cell.length_c   1.000
_cell.angle_alpha   90.00
_cell.angle_beta   90.00
_cell.angle_gamma   90.00
#
_symmetry.space_group_name_H-M   'P 1'
#
loop_
_entity.id
_entity.type
_entity.pdbx_description
1 polymer ?
#
loop_
_entity_poly.entity_id
_entity_poly.type
_entity_poly.pdbx_seq_one_letter_code
_entity_poly.pdbx_strand_id
1 'polypeptide(L)'
;MTLISPSQDSLGDREIFAVESLFRTHRNACLVIVSNSMDSEPGRRLLKRFADRNFHIAAVKPNFAAAFRGTPAEIWFRELKSGRVRPGDVSLAQNLSNLLRLALLYKFGGIYLDTDVVVLRSFAGLRNAIGAQTVDLETGKWSRLNNAVLVFDRNHPLVYRFIEEFATTFDGSKWGHNGPYLVSRVVERVEGNSGYNFTVLPPPAFYPVDWSRISGLFQGPRDRIQSSWVRRKLERIKKESFAVHLWNRQSRDVEIEDGSVMNRIMMEYCIFCNSSSS
;
A
#
# COMPACT_ATOMS: atom_id res chain seq x y z
N MET A 1 -2.99 7.47 -0.82
CA MET A 1 -3.10 6.23 -1.63
C MET A 1 -3.00 6.58 -3.10
N THR A 2 -2.52 5.67 -3.95
CA THR A 2 -2.56 5.86 -5.42
C THR A 2 -3.27 4.71 -6.11
N LEU A 3 -4.18 5.02 -7.04
CA LEU A 3 -4.88 4.06 -7.90
C LEU A 3 -4.78 4.52 -9.35
N ILE A 4 -3.84 3.97 -10.09
CA ILE A 4 -3.73 4.20 -11.54
C ILE A 4 -4.25 2.94 -12.21
N SER A 5 -5.42 3.04 -12.84
CA SER A 5 -6.04 1.92 -13.53
C SER A 5 -6.12 2.15 -15.04
N PRO A 6 -5.82 1.15 -15.88
CA PRO A 6 -6.07 1.24 -17.31
C PRO A 6 -7.57 1.19 -17.65
N SER A 7 -8.38 0.50 -16.84
CA SER A 7 -9.84 0.57 -16.86
C SER A 7 -10.31 1.72 -15.97
N GLN A 8 -11.36 2.46 -16.35
CA GLN A 8 -11.90 3.57 -15.54
C GLN A 8 -12.63 3.09 -14.26
N ASP A 9 -12.22 1.96 -13.70
CA ASP A 9 -12.88 1.32 -12.58
C ASP A 9 -12.69 2.13 -11.29
N SER A 10 -13.72 2.15 -10.46
CA SER A 10 -13.68 2.70 -9.11
C SER A 10 -13.06 1.70 -8.13
N LEU A 11 -12.85 2.13 -6.88
CA LEU A 11 -12.48 1.23 -5.78
C LEU A 11 -13.53 0.11 -5.64
N GLY A 12 -13.07 -1.14 -5.52
CA GLY A 12 -13.90 -2.28 -5.19
C GLY A 12 -14.15 -2.38 -3.68
N ASP A 13 -14.95 -3.36 -3.27
CA ASP A 13 -15.38 -3.51 -1.87
C ASP A 13 -14.20 -3.64 -0.89
N ARG A 14 -13.12 -4.29 -1.30
CA ARG A 14 -11.92 -4.45 -0.47
C ARG A 14 -11.14 -3.15 -0.32
N GLU A 15 -11.00 -2.40 -1.39
CA GLU A 15 -10.34 -1.09 -1.32
C GLU A 15 -11.20 -0.10 -0.54
N ILE A 16 -12.53 -0.16 -0.64
CA ILE A 16 -13.44 0.61 0.21
C ILE A 16 -13.23 0.24 1.67
N PHE A 17 -13.20 -1.06 1.99
CA PHE A 17 -12.95 -1.52 3.35
C PHE A 17 -11.56 -1.10 3.88
N ALA A 18 -10.53 -1.06 3.03
CA ALA A 18 -9.22 -0.52 3.41
C ALA A 18 -9.33 0.96 3.83
N VAL A 19 -10.09 1.78 3.10
CA VAL A 19 -10.37 3.17 3.48
C VAL A 19 -11.17 3.25 4.79
N GLU A 20 -12.16 2.38 5.00
CA GLU A 20 -12.90 2.30 6.26
C GLU A 20 -11.98 1.98 7.44
N SER A 21 -11.12 0.96 7.30
CA SER A 21 -10.18 0.57 8.35
C SER A 21 -9.18 1.69 8.71
N LEU A 22 -8.76 2.49 7.73
CA LEU A 22 -7.96 3.69 7.95
C LEU A 22 -8.72 4.70 8.82
N PHE A 23 -9.94 5.07 8.46
CA PHE A 23 -10.72 6.06 9.22
C PHE A 23 -11.19 5.53 10.58
N ARG A 24 -11.34 4.21 10.72
CA ARG A 24 -11.63 3.57 12.01
C ARG A 24 -10.51 3.81 13.02
N THR A 25 -9.26 3.74 12.56
CA THR A 25 -8.05 3.89 13.37
C THR A 25 -7.54 5.33 13.44
N HIS A 26 -7.81 6.14 12.40
CA HIS A 26 -7.37 7.52 12.25
C HIS A 26 -8.54 8.44 11.84
N ARG A 27 -9.47 8.69 12.76
CA ARG A 27 -10.69 9.47 12.47
C ARG A 27 -10.44 10.86 11.88
N ASN A 28 -9.34 11.49 12.27
CA ASN A 28 -8.98 12.85 11.85
C ASN A 28 -7.94 12.89 10.72
N ALA A 29 -7.57 11.75 10.13
CA ALA A 29 -6.62 11.75 9.02
C ALA A 29 -7.20 12.43 7.78
N CYS A 30 -6.32 13.06 7.00
CA CYS A 30 -6.65 13.54 5.67
C CYS A 30 -6.21 12.50 4.64
N LEU A 31 -7.16 11.81 4.03
CA LEU A 31 -6.88 10.86 2.96
C LEU A 31 -6.97 11.52 1.60
N VAL A 32 -5.86 11.50 0.86
CA VAL A 32 -5.84 11.82 -0.57
C VAL A 32 -5.68 10.52 -1.38
N ILE A 33 -6.64 10.26 -2.26
CA ILE A 33 -6.61 9.18 -3.23
C ILE A 33 -6.23 9.77 -4.58
N VAL A 34 -4.98 9.56 -4.98
CA VAL A 34 -4.52 10.05 -6.28
C VAL A 34 -4.85 9.00 -7.34
N SER A 35 -5.83 9.31 -8.19
CA SER A 35 -6.41 8.34 -9.12
C SER A 35 -6.89 8.98 -10.41
N ASN A 36 -6.79 8.25 -11.51
CA ASN A 36 -7.25 8.67 -12.83
C ASN A 36 -8.72 8.32 -13.12
N SER A 37 -9.42 7.63 -12.21
CA SER A 37 -10.82 7.20 -12.38
C SER A 37 -11.79 7.75 -11.32
N MET A 38 -11.28 8.23 -10.19
CA MET A 38 -12.10 8.67 -9.05
C MET A 38 -12.74 10.06 -9.22
N ASP A 39 -12.45 10.80 -10.30
CA ASP A 39 -13.12 12.05 -10.67
C ASP A 39 -14.50 11.84 -11.34
N SER A 40 -14.83 10.57 -11.64
CA SER A 40 -16.11 10.10 -12.17
C SER A 40 -17.26 10.22 -11.17
N GLU A 41 -18.51 10.15 -11.66
CA GLU A 41 -19.70 10.20 -10.81
C GLU A 41 -19.76 9.07 -9.74
N PRO A 42 -19.46 7.79 -10.08
CA PRO A 42 -19.36 6.74 -9.06
C PRO A 42 -18.29 7.04 -8.01
N GLY A 43 -17.12 7.54 -8.43
CA GLY A 43 -16.05 7.96 -7.53
C GLY A 43 -16.52 9.06 -6.57
N ARG A 44 -17.17 10.11 -7.08
CA ARG A 44 -17.73 11.20 -6.26
C ARG A 44 -18.79 10.71 -5.27
N ARG A 45 -19.69 9.82 -5.68
CA ARG A 45 -20.68 9.20 -4.78
C ARG A 45 -20.00 8.42 -3.66
N LEU A 46 -18.96 7.66 -3.97
CA LEU A 46 -18.19 6.92 -2.98
C LEU A 46 -17.53 7.87 -1.97
N LEU A 47 -16.83 8.91 -2.43
CA LEU A 47 -16.19 9.90 -1.57
C LEU A 47 -17.20 10.63 -0.68
N LYS A 48 -18.38 10.97 -1.23
CA LYS A 48 -19.46 11.62 -0.50
C LYS A 48 -19.91 10.80 0.72
N ARG A 49 -19.99 9.47 0.61
CA ARG A 49 -20.37 8.60 1.74
C ARG A 49 -19.47 8.76 2.97
N PHE A 50 -18.17 9.00 2.74
CA PHE A 50 -17.21 9.27 3.81
C PHE A 50 -17.29 10.72 4.29
N ALA A 51 -17.38 11.68 3.36
CA ALA A 51 -17.51 13.10 3.70
C ALA A 51 -18.77 13.41 4.54
N ASP A 52 -19.90 12.74 4.25
CA ASP A 52 -21.15 12.86 5.00
C ASP A 52 -21.01 12.39 6.47
N ARG A 53 -19.96 11.62 6.78
CA ARG A 53 -19.60 11.21 8.15
C ARG A 53 -18.45 12.03 8.74
N ASN A 54 -18.17 13.21 8.18
CA ASN A 54 -17.11 14.13 8.57
C ASN A 54 -15.68 13.56 8.42
N PHE A 55 -15.47 12.57 7.55
CA PHE A 55 -14.13 12.12 7.22
C PHE A 55 -13.50 13.01 6.13
N HIS A 56 -12.23 13.38 6.33
CA HIS A 56 -11.47 14.18 5.37
C HIS A 56 -10.92 13.29 4.27
N ILE A 57 -11.63 13.23 3.15
CA ILE A 57 -11.24 12.46 1.98
C ILE A 57 -11.34 13.29 0.71
N ALA A 58 -10.35 13.17 -0.17
CA ALA A 58 -10.39 13.77 -1.50
C ALA A 58 -9.77 12.82 -2.52
N ALA A 59 -10.27 12.86 -3.75
CA ALA A 59 -9.60 12.26 -4.89
C ALA A 59 -9.00 13.32 -5.80
N VAL A 60 -7.80 13.06 -6.33
CA VAL A 60 -7.08 13.98 -7.20
C VAL A 60 -6.57 13.24 -8.41
N LYS A 61 -6.86 13.77 -9.61
CA LYS A 61 -6.28 13.26 -10.85
C LYS A 61 -4.79 13.60 -10.91
N PRO A 62 -3.89 12.62 -11.14
CA PRO A 62 -2.47 12.90 -11.15
C PRO A 62 -2.08 13.75 -12.36
N ASN A 63 -1.42 14.88 -12.10
CA ASN A 63 -0.56 15.52 -13.09
C ASN A 63 0.87 15.00 -12.89
N PHE A 64 1.24 13.96 -13.66
CA PHE A 64 2.55 13.32 -13.53
C PHE A 64 3.72 14.30 -13.75
N ALA A 65 3.61 15.22 -14.70
CA ALA A 65 4.67 16.21 -14.94
C ALA A 65 4.88 17.13 -13.72
N ALA A 66 3.80 17.58 -13.07
CA ALA A 66 3.89 18.37 -11.84
C ALA A 66 4.39 17.53 -10.65
N ALA A 67 3.90 16.30 -10.52
CA ALA A 67 4.31 15.38 -9.46
C ALA A 67 5.80 15.01 -9.53
N PHE A 68 6.37 14.92 -10.73
CA PHE A 68 7.77 14.54 -10.91
C PHE A 68 8.75 15.72 -10.99
N ARG A 69 8.26 16.95 -11.17
CA ARG A 69 9.08 18.15 -11.30
C ARG A 69 10.11 18.30 -10.17
N GLY A 70 11.35 18.61 -10.52
CA GLY A 70 12.43 18.81 -9.54
C GLY A 70 12.87 17.53 -8.84
N THR A 71 12.65 16.37 -9.47
CA THR A 71 13.14 15.07 -9.01
C THR A 71 13.71 14.29 -10.20
N PRO A 72 14.52 13.24 -9.99
CA PRO A 72 15.05 12.40 -11.08
C PRO A 72 13.95 11.80 -11.98
N ALA A 73 12.73 11.61 -11.44
CA ALA A 73 11.57 11.13 -12.19
C ALA A 73 11.18 12.04 -13.37
N GLU A 74 11.49 13.34 -13.31
CA GLU A 74 11.12 14.29 -14.37
C GLU A 74 11.79 13.94 -15.70
N ILE A 75 13.08 13.59 -15.65
CA ILE A 75 13.85 13.21 -16.84
C ILE A 75 13.33 11.89 -17.38
N TRP A 76 13.20 10.87 -16.52
CA TRP A 76 12.66 9.56 -16.89
C TRP A 76 11.28 9.67 -17.55
N PHE A 77 10.37 10.48 -16.99
CA PHE A 77 9.03 10.62 -17.53
C PHE A 77 9.01 11.35 -18.89
N ARG A 78 9.91 12.31 -19.10
CA ARG A 78 10.09 12.95 -20.41
C ARG A 78 10.61 11.93 -21.44
N GLU A 79 11.56 11.10 -21.06
CA GLU A 79 12.13 10.07 -21.94
C GLU A 79 11.15 8.96 -22.29
N LEU A 80 10.30 8.56 -21.33
CA LEU A 80 9.16 7.68 -21.56
C LEU A 80 8.21 8.28 -22.60
N LYS A 81 7.82 9.55 -22.44
CA LYS A 81 6.92 10.22 -23.39
C LYS A 81 7.52 10.40 -24.78
N SER A 82 8.85 10.57 -24.88
CA SER A 82 9.53 10.65 -26.18
C SER A 82 9.85 9.29 -26.81
N GLY A 83 9.47 8.17 -26.16
CA GLY A 83 9.73 6.82 -26.65
C GLY A 83 11.18 6.33 -26.50
N ARG A 84 12.03 7.05 -25.74
CA ARG A 84 13.42 6.62 -25.47
C ARG A 84 13.47 5.54 -24.39
N VAL A 85 12.57 5.62 -23.42
CA VAL A 85 12.34 4.55 -22.44
C VAL A 85 11.15 3.73 -22.91
N ARG A 86 11.36 2.42 -23.08
CA ARG A 86 10.28 1.48 -23.40
C ARG A 86 9.53 1.10 -22.12
N PRO A 87 8.19 1.07 -22.12
CA PRO A 87 7.40 0.76 -20.92
C PRO A 87 7.51 -0.70 -20.46
N GLY A 88 7.93 -1.61 -21.35
CA GLY A 88 8.05 -3.05 -21.09
C GLY A 88 6.69 -3.77 -21.02
N ASP A 89 6.71 -5.00 -20.49
CA ASP A 89 5.55 -5.91 -20.44
C ASP A 89 4.74 -5.79 -19.15
N VAL A 90 5.35 -5.27 -18.08
CA VAL A 90 4.65 -4.95 -16.84
C VAL A 90 3.80 -3.70 -17.07
N SER A 91 2.55 -3.74 -16.62
CA SER A 91 1.60 -2.63 -16.71
C SER A 91 2.23 -1.27 -16.42
N LEU A 92 2.16 -0.36 -17.41
CA LEU A 92 2.65 1.00 -17.25
C LEU A 92 1.92 1.73 -16.12
N ALA A 93 0.64 1.46 -15.92
CA ALA A 93 -0.14 2.01 -14.81
C ALA A 93 0.45 1.58 -13.45
N GLN A 94 0.86 0.32 -13.31
CA GLN A 94 1.55 -0.17 -12.10
C GLN A 94 2.89 0.53 -11.88
N ASN A 95 3.70 0.67 -12.94
CA ASN A 95 4.99 1.35 -12.85
C ASN A 95 4.85 2.85 -12.55
N LEU A 96 3.87 3.53 -13.15
CA LEU A 96 3.55 4.92 -12.82
C LEU A 96 3.07 5.08 -11.38
N SER A 97 2.27 4.14 -10.86
CA SER A 97 1.86 4.11 -9.44
C SER A 97 3.05 3.91 -8.49
N ASN A 98 4.01 3.04 -8.84
CA ASN A 98 5.26 2.84 -8.10
C ASN A 98 6.12 4.12 -8.05
N LEU A 99 6.18 4.90 -9.12
CA LEU A 99 6.94 6.15 -9.11
C LEU A 99 6.17 7.29 -8.43
N LEU A 100 4.86 7.38 -8.68
CA LEU A 100 3.99 8.43 -8.16
C LEU A 100 3.94 8.41 -6.64
N ARG A 101 3.85 7.23 -6.01
CA ARG A 101 3.87 7.12 -4.55
C ARG A 101 5.14 7.71 -3.93
N LEU A 102 6.30 7.46 -4.55
CA LEU A 102 7.59 7.95 -4.08
C LEU A 102 7.68 9.47 -4.26
N ALA A 103 7.28 9.97 -5.42
CA ALA A 103 7.30 11.40 -5.72
C ALA A 103 6.37 12.21 -4.80
N LEU A 104 5.15 11.73 -4.56
CA LEU A 104 4.21 12.35 -3.62
C LEU A 104 4.75 12.31 -2.19
N LEU A 105 5.25 11.16 -1.74
CA LEU A 105 5.80 11.02 -0.40
C LEU A 105 7.03 11.91 -0.19
N TYR A 106 7.91 12.03 -1.19
CA TYR A 106 9.03 12.97 -1.14
C TYR A 106 8.56 14.42 -1.02
N LYS A 107 7.55 14.82 -1.81
CA LYS A 107 7.07 16.21 -1.85
C LYS A 107 6.25 16.63 -0.64
N PHE A 108 5.48 15.72 -0.06
CA PHE A 108 4.50 16.06 0.99
C PHE A 108 4.82 15.41 2.34
N GLY A 109 5.65 14.37 2.37
CA GLY A 109 5.85 13.54 3.56
C GLY A 109 4.57 12.78 3.95
N GLY A 110 4.57 12.24 5.16
CA GLY A 110 3.43 11.55 5.75
C GLY A 110 3.46 10.05 5.48
N ILE A 111 2.28 9.49 5.18
CA ILE A 111 2.08 8.04 5.05
C ILE A 111 1.56 7.75 3.65
N TYR A 112 2.26 6.88 2.93
CA TYR A 112 1.74 6.22 1.75
C TYR A 112 1.18 4.83 2.11
N LEU A 113 0.04 4.51 1.50
CA LEU A 113 -0.63 3.21 1.55
C LEU A 113 -1.04 2.79 0.14
N ASP A 114 -0.82 1.54 -0.23
CA ASP A 114 -1.55 0.89 -1.32
C ASP A 114 -3.04 0.77 -0.93
N THR A 115 -3.92 0.72 -1.94
CA THR A 115 -5.39 0.75 -1.72
C THR A 115 -5.94 -0.53 -1.11
N ASP A 116 -5.15 -1.59 -1.04
CA ASP A 116 -5.48 -2.89 -0.48
C ASP A 116 -4.73 -3.16 0.84
N VAL A 117 -4.39 -2.10 1.58
CA VAL A 117 -3.82 -2.18 2.93
C VAL A 117 -4.89 -1.88 3.98
N VAL A 118 -5.24 -2.90 4.77
CA VAL A 118 -6.19 -2.78 5.88
C VAL A 118 -5.46 -2.33 7.14
N VAL A 119 -5.82 -1.17 7.68
CA VAL A 119 -5.18 -0.58 8.86
C VAL A 119 -5.85 -1.07 10.14
N LEU A 120 -5.08 -1.69 11.02
CA LEU A 120 -5.56 -2.28 12.28
C LEU A 120 -5.17 -1.44 13.51
N ARG A 121 -4.05 -0.72 13.46
CA ARG A 121 -3.58 0.12 14.56
C ARG A 121 -3.06 1.47 14.06
N SER A 122 -3.02 2.44 14.98
CA SER A 122 -2.52 3.79 14.69
C SER A 122 -1.05 3.79 14.27
N PHE A 123 -0.73 4.61 13.27
CA PHE A 123 0.63 4.83 12.78
C PHE A 123 1.30 6.03 13.45
N ALA A 124 0.65 6.68 14.42
CA ALA A 124 1.14 7.93 15.03
C ALA A 124 2.54 7.84 15.67
N GLY A 125 2.99 6.64 16.03
CA GLY A 125 4.34 6.40 16.57
C GLY A 125 5.40 6.06 15.51
N LEU A 126 5.04 6.00 14.24
CA LEU A 126 5.95 5.64 13.15
C LEU A 126 6.50 6.88 12.47
N ARG A 127 7.80 6.88 12.17
CA ARG A 127 8.48 7.92 11.42
C ARG A 127 9.66 7.34 10.67
N ASN A 128 9.85 7.73 9.42
CA ASN A 128 10.92 7.25 8.54
C ASN A 128 11.04 5.71 8.57
N ALA A 129 9.92 5.03 8.32
CA ALA A 129 9.77 3.60 8.44
C ALA A 129 9.32 2.94 7.13
N ILE A 130 9.88 1.76 6.88
CA ILE A 130 9.52 0.86 5.78
C ILE A 130 9.40 -0.57 6.32
N GLY A 131 8.49 -1.37 5.77
CA GLY A 131 8.31 -2.76 6.22
C GLY A 131 9.12 -3.76 5.40
N ALA A 132 9.70 -4.73 6.11
CA ALA A 132 10.20 -5.96 5.50
C ALA A 132 9.03 -6.85 5.09
N GLN A 133 8.96 -7.25 3.82
CA GLN A 133 7.99 -8.24 3.35
C GLN A 133 8.41 -9.67 3.74
N THR A 134 9.70 -9.98 3.59
CA THR A 134 10.26 -11.29 3.91
C THR A 134 11.54 -11.16 4.70
N VAL A 135 11.80 -12.14 5.55
CA VAL A 135 13.06 -12.30 6.29
C VAL A 135 13.67 -13.65 5.95
N ASP A 136 14.99 -13.70 5.98
CA ASP A 136 15.75 -14.93 6.02
C ASP A 136 15.56 -15.60 7.39
N LEU A 137 15.17 -16.87 7.40
CA LEU A 137 14.78 -17.58 8.62
C LEU A 137 15.97 -17.94 9.52
N GLU A 138 17.17 -18.03 8.96
CA GLU A 138 18.38 -18.40 9.71
C GLU A 138 19.00 -17.17 10.36
N THR A 139 19.12 -16.08 9.62
CA THR A 139 19.80 -14.85 10.05
C THR A 139 18.86 -13.84 10.67
N GLY A 140 17.55 -13.96 10.45
CA GLY A 140 16.55 -12.98 10.86
C GLY A 140 16.61 -11.65 10.09
N LYS A 141 17.56 -11.50 9.15
CA LYS A 141 17.68 -10.30 8.33
C LYS A 141 16.56 -10.26 7.30
N TRP A 142 16.08 -9.07 6.98
CA TRP A 142 15.11 -8.91 5.90
C TRP A 142 15.77 -9.27 4.56
N SER A 143 15.02 -9.93 3.67
CA SER A 143 15.46 -10.27 2.31
C SER A 143 14.68 -9.53 1.22
N ARG A 144 13.51 -8.99 1.58
CA ARG A 144 12.71 -8.12 0.72
C ARG A 144 12.03 -7.06 1.57
N LEU A 145 12.11 -5.81 1.11
CA LEU A 145 11.30 -4.71 1.59
C LEU A 145 10.18 -4.46 0.59
N ASN A 146 9.14 -3.76 1.02
CA ASN A 146 8.01 -3.48 0.15
C ASN A 146 7.56 -2.02 0.32
N ASN A 147 7.07 -1.45 -0.77
CA ASN A 147 6.68 -0.05 -0.91
C ASN A 147 5.16 0.16 -0.91
N ALA A 148 4.38 -0.80 -0.41
CA ALA A 148 2.95 -0.70 -0.19
C ALA A 148 2.59 0.12 1.05
N VAL A 149 3.50 0.18 2.04
CA VAL A 149 3.40 1.06 3.21
C VAL A 149 4.73 1.78 3.40
N LEU A 150 4.70 3.11 3.36
CA LEU A 150 5.88 3.94 3.55
C LEU A 150 5.52 5.11 4.46
N VAL A 151 6.30 5.35 5.50
CA VAL A 151 6.11 6.47 6.43
C VAL A 151 7.38 7.30 6.42
N PHE A 152 7.36 8.49 5.81
CA PHE A 152 8.58 9.29 5.70
C PHE A 152 8.28 10.79 5.82
N ASP A 153 9.24 11.50 6.39
CA ASP A 153 9.23 12.96 6.40
C ASP A 153 9.31 13.51 4.98
N ARG A 154 8.84 14.74 4.82
CA ARG A 154 8.99 15.49 3.57
C ARG A 154 10.47 15.64 3.24
N ASN A 155 10.81 15.54 1.96
CA ASN A 155 12.16 15.65 1.40
C ASN A 155 13.17 14.63 1.93
N HIS A 156 12.71 13.50 2.49
CA HIS A 156 13.60 12.52 3.08
C HIS A 156 14.61 11.96 2.05
N PRO A 157 15.92 11.94 2.35
CA PRO A 157 16.97 11.59 1.38
C PRO A 157 16.84 10.15 0.87
N LEU A 158 16.35 9.22 1.71
CA LEU A 158 16.13 7.84 1.29
C LEU A 158 15.05 7.74 0.20
N VAL A 159 13.98 8.52 0.31
CA VAL A 159 12.89 8.53 -0.68
C VAL A 159 13.40 9.13 -2.00
N TYR A 160 14.27 10.16 -1.93
CA TYR A 160 14.95 10.68 -3.12
C TYR A 160 15.77 9.59 -3.82
N ARG A 161 16.54 8.78 -3.07
CA ARG A 161 17.29 7.64 -3.62
C ARG A 161 16.39 6.57 -4.25
N PHE A 162 15.19 6.34 -3.71
CA PHE A 162 14.22 5.46 -4.37
C PHE A 162 13.77 6.02 -5.73
N ILE A 163 13.50 7.32 -5.82
CA ILE A 163 13.12 7.97 -7.09
C ILE A 163 14.28 7.90 -8.09
N GLU A 164 15.51 8.13 -7.64
CA GLU A 164 16.72 8.04 -8.46
C GLU A 164 16.95 6.63 -8.98
N GLU A 165 16.86 5.61 -8.14
CA GLU A 165 16.98 4.21 -8.55
C GLU A 165 15.90 3.84 -9.57
N PHE A 166 14.67 4.32 -9.39
CA PHE A 166 13.60 4.11 -10.37
C PHE A 166 13.98 4.69 -11.72
N ALA A 167 14.39 5.96 -11.74
CA ALA A 167 14.67 6.69 -12.97
C ALA A 167 15.87 6.10 -13.74
N THR A 168 16.89 5.64 -13.03
CA THR A 168 18.17 5.19 -13.61
C THR A 168 18.20 3.71 -13.94
N THR A 169 17.43 2.88 -13.22
CA THR A 169 17.46 1.42 -13.38
C THR A 169 16.13 0.85 -13.87
N PHE A 170 15.20 1.69 -14.35
CA PHE A 170 13.87 1.26 -14.79
C PHE A 170 13.95 0.06 -15.74
N ASP A 171 13.26 -1.01 -15.37
CA ASP A 171 13.08 -2.19 -16.21
C ASP A 171 11.60 -2.57 -16.21
N GLY A 172 10.90 -2.13 -17.25
CA GLY A 172 9.48 -2.38 -17.42
C GLY A 172 9.13 -3.84 -17.71
N SER A 173 10.10 -4.71 -18.01
CA SER A 173 9.85 -6.12 -18.33
C SER A 173 10.01 -7.04 -17.12
N LYS A 174 10.50 -6.54 -15.98
CA LYS A 174 10.69 -7.33 -14.75
C LYS A 174 9.68 -6.97 -13.66
N TRP A 175 8.82 -7.92 -13.32
CA TRP A 175 7.87 -7.74 -12.22
C TRP A 175 8.58 -7.51 -10.88
N GLY A 176 8.10 -6.54 -10.11
CA GLY A 176 8.67 -6.17 -8.81
C GLY A 176 9.95 -5.33 -8.88
N HIS A 177 10.65 -5.30 -10.02
CA HIS A 177 11.94 -4.62 -10.18
C HIS A 177 11.88 -3.14 -9.81
N ASN A 178 10.81 -2.45 -10.22
CA ASN A 178 10.60 -1.02 -10.00
C ASN A 178 9.81 -0.69 -8.71
N GLY A 179 9.58 -1.68 -7.84
CA GLY A 179 8.81 -1.53 -6.61
C GLY A 179 9.53 -2.17 -5.41
N PRO A 180 9.08 -3.34 -4.92
CA PRO A 180 9.72 -4.01 -3.78
C PRO A 180 11.22 -4.28 -3.95
N TYR A 181 11.67 -4.66 -5.16
CA TYR A 181 13.09 -4.95 -5.39
C TYR A 181 13.94 -3.68 -5.40
N LEU A 182 13.41 -2.59 -5.96
CA LEU A 182 14.04 -1.28 -5.97
C LEU A 182 14.32 -0.77 -4.56
N VAL A 183 13.30 -0.76 -3.70
CA VAL A 183 13.47 -0.23 -2.33
C VAL A 183 14.43 -1.10 -1.53
N SER A 184 14.43 -2.42 -1.74
CA SER A 184 15.44 -3.31 -1.16
C SER A 184 16.85 -2.96 -1.58
N ARG A 185 17.13 -2.85 -2.89
CA ARG A 185 18.48 -2.56 -3.39
C ARG A 185 19.01 -1.24 -2.84
N VAL A 186 18.15 -0.22 -2.78
CA VAL A 186 18.53 1.08 -2.24
C VAL A 186 18.83 1.00 -0.75
N VAL A 187 17.96 0.35 0.04
CA VAL A 187 18.17 0.22 1.48
C VAL A 187 19.42 -0.60 1.80
N GLU A 188 19.66 -1.70 1.09
CA GLU A 188 20.86 -2.53 1.25
C GLU A 188 22.15 -1.73 1.03
N ARG A 189 22.17 -0.84 0.02
CA ARG A 189 23.36 0.01 -0.26
C ARG A 189 23.60 1.11 0.77
N VAL A 190 22.60 1.48 1.56
CA VAL A 190 22.72 2.57 2.55
C VAL A 190 22.59 2.09 3.99
N GLU A 191 22.42 0.79 4.21
CA GLU A 191 22.37 0.20 5.54
C GLU A 191 23.67 0.49 6.30
N GLY A 192 23.54 0.91 7.56
CA GLY A 192 24.69 1.37 8.36
C GLY A 192 25.09 2.84 8.14
N ASN A 193 24.50 3.54 7.16
CA ASN A 193 24.73 4.98 6.97
C ASN A 193 23.74 5.80 7.82
N SER A 194 24.24 6.40 8.90
CA SER A 194 23.45 7.23 9.82
C SER A 194 22.81 8.47 9.17
N GLY A 195 23.29 8.89 7.99
CA GLY A 195 22.78 10.03 7.24
C GLY A 195 21.36 9.86 6.68
N TYR A 196 20.80 8.65 6.66
CA TYR A 196 19.43 8.39 6.19
C TYR A 196 18.39 8.21 7.31
N ASN A 197 18.80 7.91 8.55
CA ASN A 197 17.93 7.75 9.73
C ASN A 197 16.52 7.16 9.47
N PHE A 198 16.44 5.85 9.26
CA PHE A 198 15.18 5.14 9.01
C PHE A 198 15.12 3.81 9.78
N THR A 199 13.93 3.26 9.92
CA THR A 199 13.69 1.97 10.57
C THR A 199 13.08 0.97 9.58
N VAL A 200 13.64 -0.24 9.53
CA VAL A 200 12.99 -1.38 8.89
C VAL A 200 12.14 -2.11 9.92
N LEU A 201 10.81 -2.10 9.73
CA LEU A 201 9.88 -2.82 10.58
C LEU A 201 9.78 -4.29 10.15
N PRO A 202 9.62 -5.23 11.10
CA PRO A 202 9.57 -6.66 10.79
C PRO A 202 8.28 -7.02 10.02
N PRO A 203 8.24 -8.16 9.31
CA PRO A 203 7.07 -8.53 8.50
C PRO A 203 5.71 -8.48 9.19
N PRO A 204 5.56 -8.91 10.47
CA PRO A 204 4.28 -8.81 11.15
C PRO A 204 3.71 -7.39 11.22
N ALA A 205 4.52 -6.32 11.10
CA ALA A 205 4.04 -4.94 11.17
C ALA A 205 3.02 -4.61 10.05
N PHE A 206 3.28 -5.02 8.81
CA PHE A 206 2.43 -4.70 7.64
C PHE A 206 2.12 -5.91 6.73
N TYR A 207 2.94 -6.97 6.80
CA TYR A 207 2.90 -8.15 5.94
C TYR A 207 2.83 -9.44 6.77
N PRO A 208 1.81 -9.62 7.64
CA PRO A 208 1.75 -10.77 8.55
C PRO A 208 1.51 -12.11 7.85
N VAL A 209 1.26 -12.10 6.55
CA VAL A 209 1.15 -13.26 5.67
C VAL A 209 1.80 -12.92 4.32
N ASP A 210 2.63 -13.84 3.84
CA ASP A 210 3.23 -13.74 2.51
C ASP A 210 2.16 -13.86 1.41
N TRP A 211 2.38 -13.18 0.29
CA TRP A 211 1.46 -13.16 -0.85
C TRP A 211 1.10 -14.57 -1.35
N SER A 212 1.99 -15.56 -1.23
CA SER A 212 1.72 -16.95 -1.63
C SER A 212 0.74 -17.68 -0.71
N ARG A 213 0.54 -17.20 0.53
CA ARG A 213 -0.32 -17.81 1.55
C ARG A 213 -1.52 -16.94 1.92
N ILE A 214 -1.74 -15.85 1.20
CA ILE A 214 -2.75 -14.85 1.54
C ILE A 214 -4.17 -15.42 1.56
N SER A 215 -4.48 -16.36 0.67
CA SER A 215 -5.79 -17.02 0.57
C SER A 215 -6.23 -17.66 1.88
N GLY A 216 -5.29 -18.13 2.72
CA GLY A 216 -5.60 -18.70 4.03
C GLY A 216 -6.28 -17.72 4.99
N LEU A 217 -6.14 -16.39 4.79
CA LEU A 217 -6.86 -15.40 5.61
C LEU A 217 -8.34 -15.28 5.23
N PHE A 218 -8.71 -15.72 4.03
CA PHE A 218 -10.05 -15.60 3.46
C PHE A 218 -10.88 -16.87 3.69
N GLN A 219 -10.24 -17.98 4.04
CA GLN A 219 -10.89 -19.27 4.28
C GLN A 219 -11.49 -19.35 5.69
N GLY A 220 -12.74 -19.77 5.76
CA GLY A 220 -13.51 -20.02 6.97
C GLY A 220 -13.17 -21.39 7.56
N PRO A 221 -13.38 -21.58 8.87
CA PRO A 221 -13.06 -22.85 9.50
C PRO A 221 -14.10 -23.92 9.18
N ARG A 222 -13.64 -25.09 8.71
CA ARG A 222 -14.47 -26.28 8.43
C ARG A 222 -14.50 -27.27 9.58
N ASP A 223 -13.57 -27.14 10.52
CA ASP A 223 -13.44 -28.00 11.70
C ASP A 223 -12.88 -27.25 12.92
N ARG A 224 -12.74 -27.95 14.05
CA ARG A 224 -12.22 -27.38 15.31
C ARG A 224 -10.75 -26.96 15.22
N ILE A 225 -9.94 -27.64 14.40
CA ILE A 225 -8.51 -27.35 14.23
C ILE A 225 -8.35 -26.04 13.48
N GLN A 226 -9.04 -25.89 12.36
CA GLN A 226 -9.08 -24.65 11.58
C GLN A 226 -9.67 -23.50 12.39
N SER A 227 -10.71 -23.74 13.19
CA SER A 227 -11.26 -22.73 14.11
C SER A 227 -10.21 -22.22 15.10
N SER A 228 -9.40 -23.12 15.66
CA SER A 228 -8.29 -22.77 16.54
C SER A 228 -7.17 -22.02 15.82
N TRP A 229 -6.88 -22.40 14.58
CA TRP A 229 -5.92 -21.69 13.74
C TRP A 229 -6.37 -20.25 13.44
N VAL A 230 -7.62 -20.05 12.98
CA VAL A 230 -8.19 -18.72 12.69
C VAL A 230 -8.10 -17.82 13.92
N ARG A 231 -8.51 -18.33 15.10
CA ARG A 231 -8.44 -17.57 16.36
C ARG A 231 -7.02 -17.14 16.67
N ARG A 232 -6.06 -18.08 16.70
CA ARG A 232 -4.65 -17.78 17.00
C ARG A 232 -4.03 -16.83 15.98
N LYS A 233 -4.38 -16.98 14.70
CA LYS A 233 -3.88 -16.13 13.62
C LYS A 233 -4.41 -14.70 13.75
N LEU A 234 -5.70 -14.54 14.06
CA LEU A 234 -6.32 -13.25 14.32
C LEU A 234 -5.70 -12.56 15.53
N GLU A 235 -5.55 -13.26 16.67
CA GLU A 235 -4.92 -12.71 17.87
C GLU A 235 -3.50 -12.22 17.60
N ARG A 236 -2.71 -13.02 16.87
CA ARG A 236 -1.34 -12.62 16.51
C ARG A 236 -1.32 -11.37 15.63
N ILE A 237 -2.17 -11.33 14.60
CA ILE A 237 -2.29 -10.16 13.72
C ILE A 237 -2.67 -8.92 14.53
N LYS A 238 -3.69 -8.99 15.39
CA LYS A 238 -4.11 -7.85 16.22
C LYS A 238 -3.01 -7.36 17.15
N LYS A 239 -2.22 -8.28 17.70
CA LYS A 239 -1.14 -7.96 18.64
C LYS A 239 0.05 -7.31 17.94
N GLU A 240 0.47 -7.83 16.78
CA GLU A 240 1.76 -7.51 16.16
C GLU A 240 1.64 -6.55 14.98
N SER A 241 0.49 -6.49 14.31
CA SER A 241 0.33 -5.79 13.04
C SER A 241 -0.27 -4.40 13.21
N PHE A 242 0.36 -3.42 12.55
CA PHE A 242 -0.24 -2.12 12.27
C PHE A 242 -1.24 -2.20 11.12
N ALA A 243 -0.94 -3.05 10.12
CA ALA A 243 -1.78 -3.24 8.96
C ALA A 243 -1.63 -4.65 8.36
N VAL A 244 -2.55 -5.00 7.47
CA VAL A 244 -2.52 -6.22 6.64
C VAL A 244 -2.59 -5.80 5.17
N HIS A 245 -1.54 -6.06 4.42
CA HIS A 245 -1.58 -5.96 2.96
C HIS A 245 -2.33 -7.17 2.37
N LEU A 246 -3.39 -6.92 1.60
CA LEU A 246 -4.27 -7.98 1.08
C LEU A 246 -3.75 -8.63 -0.20
N TRP A 247 -2.72 -8.07 -0.85
CA TRP A 247 -2.16 -8.60 -2.09
C TRP A 247 -3.25 -8.81 -3.15
N ASN A 248 -4.06 -7.78 -3.46
CA ASN A 248 -5.28 -7.95 -4.28
C ASN A 248 -4.99 -8.53 -5.66
N ARG A 249 -3.78 -8.36 -6.21
CA ARG A 249 -3.36 -9.07 -7.44
C ARG A 249 -3.46 -10.59 -7.31
N GLN A 250 -3.23 -11.15 -6.13
CA GLN A 250 -3.30 -12.57 -5.81
C GLN A 250 -4.65 -12.96 -5.21
N SER A 251 -5.24 -12.09 -4.40
CA SER A 251 -6.38 -12.46 -3.56
C SER A 251 -7.74 -12.00 -4.09
N ARG A 252 -7.81 -11.11 -5.09
CA ARG A 252 -9.07 -10.46 -5.53
C ARG A 252 -10.20 -11.43 -5.84
N ASP A 253 -9.87 -12.60 -6.38
CA ASP A 253 -10.83 -13.62 -6.82
C ASP A 253 -11.16 -14.65 -5.71
N VAL A 254 -10.58 -14.49 -4.51
CA VAL A 254 -10.80 -15.38 -3.36
C VAL A 254 -11.94 -14.86 -2.50
N GLU A 255 -13.07 -15.57 -2.41
CA GLU A 255 -14.19 -15.15 -1.57
C GLU A 255 -13.81 -15.06 -0.08
N ILE A 256 -14.38 -14.08 0.63
CA ILE A 256 -14.21 -13.95 2.08
C ILE A 256 -15.25 -14.85 2.74
N GLU A 257 -14.85 -16.07 3.09
CA GLU A 257 -15.73 -17.05 3.74
C GLU A 257 -16.07 -16.60 5.18
N ASP A 258 -17.27 -16.95 5.63
CA ASP A 258 -17.77 -16.63 6.97
C ASP A 258 -16.86 -17.20 8.07
N GLY A 259 -16.63 -16.37 9.09
CA GLY A 259 -15.80 -16.75 10.23
C GLY A 259 -14.30 -16.84 9.94
N SER A 260 -13.84 -16.58 8.71
CA SER A 260 -12.43 -16.44 8.35
C SER A 260 -11.74 -15.30 9.11
N VAL A 261 -10.40 -15.22 9.01
CA VAL A 261 -9.64 -14.12 9.63
C VAL A 261 -10.08 -12.78 9.05
N MET A 262 -10.20 -12.68 7.72
CA MET A 262 -10.63 -11.45 7.05
C MET A 262 -12.07 -11.09 7.36
N ASN A 263 -13.00 -12.05 7.40
CA ASN A 263 -14.39 -11.80 7.79
C ASN A 263 -14.46 -11.17 9.20
N ARG A 264 -13.70 -11.73 10.17
CA ARG A 264 -13.65 -11.19 11.54
C ARG A 264 -13.02 -9.80 11.62
N ILE A 265 -11.95 -9.54 10.85
CA ILE A 265 -11.36 -8.21 10.75
C ILE A 265 -12.36 -7.23 10.13
N MET A 266 -13.08 -7.62 9.08
CA MET A 266 -14.09 -6.77 8.45
C MET A 266 -15.21 -6.37 9.41
N MET A 267 -15.76 -7.34 10.14
CA MET A 267 -16.83 -7.06 11.12
C MET A 267 -16.43 -6.05 12.20
N GLU A 268 -15.15 -5.99 12.58
CA GLU A 268 -14.67 -5.12 13.65
C GLU A 268 -14.25 -3.71 13.18
N TYR A 269 -13.74 -3.60 11.95
CA TYR A 269 -13.16 -2.36 11.43
C TYR A 269 -14.05 -1.64 10.41
N CYS A 270 -15.14 -2.28 9.96
CA CYS A 270 -16.06 -1.67 9.01
C CYS A 270 -16.86 -0.53 9.67
N ILE A 271 -17.02 0.58 8.95
CA ILE A 271 -17.76 1.76 9.37
C ILE A 271 -19.18 1.71 8.79
N PHE A 272 -19.36 1.20 7.57
CA PHE A 272 -20.66 1.20 6.87
C PHE A 272 -21.42 -0.13 6.96
N CYS A 273 -20.84 -1.22 7.45
CA CYS A 273 -21.47 -2.54 7.47
C CYS A 273 -22.68 -2.64 8.42
N ASN A 274 -22.78 -1.76 9.41
CA ASN A 274 -23.90 -1.72 10.36
C ASN A 274 -25.04 -0.76 9.92
N SER A 275 -24.93 -0.12 8.74
CA SER A 275 -25.90 0.89 8.28
C SER A 275 -27.14 0.29 7.60
N SER A 276 -27.20 -1.04 7.45
CA SER A 276 -28.32 -1.76 6.83
C SER A 276 -29.47 -2.06 7.80
N SER A 277 -29.41 -1.51 9.02
CA SER A 277 -30.35 -1.78 10.12
C SER A 277 -30.98 -0.50 10.66
N SER A 278 -31.33 0.46 9.79
CA SER A 278 -32.09 1.66 10.16
C SER A 278 -33.19 1.93 9.15
#